data_AF-A0A7Y5NB58-F1
#
_entry.id   AF-A0A7Y5NB58-F1
#
_cell.length_a   1.000
_cell.length_b   1.000
_cell.length_c   1.000
_cell.angle_alpha   90.00
_cell.angle_beta   90.00
_cell.angle_gamma   90.00
#
_symmetry.space_group_name_H-M   'P 1'
#
loop_
_entity.id
_entity.type
_entity.pdbx_description
1 polymer ?
#
loop_
_entity_poly.entity_id
_entity_poly.type
_entity_poly.pdbx_seq_one_letter_code
_entity_poly.pdbx_strand_id
1 'polypeptide(L)'
;MTASRGDRDPRRAAAVVFVALLALYLATLAPRVTFWDAGEFVAAIESFGVPHPPGTPLYVMLGRVWRMLLGVLPAAAAVNALSAVCTAAACAVAASEIARRTRSIAIGIAAGIAAGCMSSVWLDATEAEVYSSALLLSALMLAVGLRAGEAAGDAGDRAAPRMRALLAYLFALAAPLHPSALVAGPAALFAAV
;
A
#
# COMPACT_ATOMS: atom_id res chain seq x y z
N MET A 1 -2.90 35.65 -6.50
CA MET A 1 -1.71 34.80 -6.24
C MET A 1 -1.78 33.58 -7.13
N THR A 2 -0.97 33.54 -8.18
CA THR A 2 -0.88 32.41 -9.12
C THR A 2 -0.01 31.32 -8.49
N ALA A 3 -0.64 30.25 -8.01
CA ALA A 3 0.09 29.08 -7.52
C ALA A 3 1.03 28.57 -8.63
N SER A 4 2.33 28.49 -8.33
CA SER A 4 3.35 28.05 -9.29
C SER A 4 3.05 26.60 -9.74
N ARG A 5 3.52 26.21 -10.94
CA ARG A 5 3.35 24.83 -11.47
C ARG A 5 3.76 23.73 -10.47
N GLY A 6 4.68 24.01 -9.54
CA GLY A 6 5.09 23.09 -8.49
C GLY A 6 4.01 22.86 -7.43
N ASP A 7 3.14 23.83 -7.16
CA ASP A 7 2.12 23.81 -6.10
C ASP A 7 0.88 22.96 -6.42
N ARG A 8 0.92 22.26 -7.55
CA ARG A 8 -0.15 21.36 -8.02
C ARG A 8 0.33 19.94 -8.27
N ASP A 9 1.59 19.63 -7.96
CA ASP A 9 2.11 18.27 -8.15
C ASP A 9 1.46 17.32 -7.13
N PRO A 10 0.62 16.37 -7.57
CA PRO A 10 -0.03 15.39 -6.71
C PRO A 10 0.96 14.52 -5.92
N ARG A 11 2.20 14.40 -6.41
CA ARG A 11 3.27 13.68 -5.72
C ARG A 11 3.63 14.32 -4.38
N ARG A 12 3.39 15.62 -4.21
CA ARG A 12 3.55 16.31 -2.92
C ARG A 12 2.54 15.81 -1.89
N ALA A 13 1.29 15.60 -2.30
CA ALA A 13 0.28 15.03 -1.41
C ALA A 13 0.70 13.63 -0.94
N ALA A 14 1.16 12.78 -1.86
CA ALA A 14 1.72 11.47 -1.52
C ALA A 14 2.90 11.56 -0.54
N ALA A 15 3.88 12.41 -0.83
CA ALA A 15 5.07 12.53 0.01
C ALA A 15 4.74 12.99 1.43
N VAL A 16 3.87 14.00 1.57
CA VAL A 16 3.43 14.51 2.88
C VAL A 16 2.68 13.42 3.65
N VAL A 17 1.72 12.74 3.00
CA VAL A 17 0.92 11.67 3.64
C VAL A 17 1.81 10.50 4.04
N PHE A 18 2.72 10.06 3.16
CA PHE A 18 3.65 8.97 3.44
C PHE A 18 4.51 9.27 4.66
N VAL A 19 5.17 10.43 4.69
CA VAL A 19 6.08 10.79 5.78
C VAL A 19 5.32 10.97 7.09
N ALA A 20 4.18 11.67 7.06
CA ALA A 20 3.38 11.92 8.26
C ALA A 20 2.83 10.62 8.87
N LEU A 21 2.23 9.76 8.05
CA LEU A 21 1.68 8.49 8.54
C LEU A 21 2.78 7.50 8.92
N LEU A 22 3.88 7.41 8.17
CA LEU A 22 4.99 6.55 8.55
C LEU A 22 5.59 6.98 9.89
N ALA A 23 5.78 8.29 10.12
CA ALA A 23 6.25 8.80 11.40
C ALA A 23 5.26 8.47 12.53
N LEU A 24 3.95 8.64 12.29
CA LEU A 24 2.91 8.28 13.24
C LEU A 24 2.94 6.79 13.59
N TYR A 25 2.92 5.91 12.59
CA TYR A 25 2.87 4.47 12.79
C TYR A 25 4.15 3.94 13.43
N LEU A 26 5.32 4.47 13.07
CA LEU A 26 6.58 4.11 13.74
C LEU A 26 6.61 4.58 15.20
N ALA A 27 6.03 5.74 15.51
CA ALA A 27 5.94 6.25 16.88
C ALA A 27 4.97 5.43 17.75
N THR A 28 3.96 4.80 17.15
CA THR A 28 2.98 3.95 17.84
C THR A 28 3.15 2.46 17.54
N LEU A 29 4.29 2.07 16.97
CA LEU A 29 4.54 0.70 16.53
C LEU A 29 4.55 -0.25 17.72
N ALA A 30 3.91 -1.42 17.61
CA ALA A 30 4.05 -2.45 18.62
C ALA A 30 5.53 -2.90 18.66
N PRO A 31 6.22 -2.84 19.81
CA PRO A 31 7.64 -3.20 19.89
C PRO A 31 7.87 -4.71 19.95
N ARG A 32 6.80 -5.48 20.16
CA ARG A 32 6.80 -6.94 20.36
C ARG A 32 5.61 -7.55 19.61
N VAL A 33 5.56 -8.88 19.61
CA VAL A 33 4.41 -9.62 19.09
C VAL A 33 3.12 -9.17 19.79
N THR A 34 2.07 -8.94 19.00
CA THR A 34 0.73 -8.64 19.49
C THR A 34 -0.13 -9.90 19.49
N PHE A 35 -1.36 -9.77 19.98
CA PHE A 35 -2.32 -10.87 19.98
C PHE A 35 -2.74 -11.22 18.55
N TRP A 36 -3.35 -12.40 18.37
CA TRP A 36 -3.86 -12.89 17.09
C TRP A 36 -2.76 -13.36 16.12
N ASP A 37 -2.83 -12.95 14.85
CA ASP A 37 -2.05 -13.52 13.75
C ASP A 37 -0.60 -12.99 13.68
N ALA A 38 -0.33 -11.82 14.28
CA ALA A 38 0.98 -11.17 14.22
C ALA A 38 2.13 -12.07 14.70
N GLY A 39 1.91 -12.82 15.79
CA GLY A 39 2.91 -13.76 16.30
C GLY A 39 3.22 -14.89 15.32
N GLU A 40 2.18 -15.41 14.65
CA GLU A 40 2.33 -16.44 13.63
C GLU A 40 3.04 -15.91 12.39
N PHE A 41 2.67 -14.72 11.90
CA PHE A 41 3.36 -14.10 10.76
C PHE A 41 4.84 -13.84 11.04
N VAL A 42 5.17 -13.31 12.22
CA VAL A 42 6.58 -13.11 12.63
C VAL A 42 7.32 -14.45 12.66
N ALA A 43 6.72 -15.49 13.24
CA ALA A 43 7.32 -16.82 13.29
C ALA A 43 7.47 -17.45 11.90
N ALA A 44 6.48 -17.31 11.02
CA ALA A 44 6.52 -17.80 9.64
C ALA A 44 7.59 -17.06 8.82
N ILE A 45 7.75 -15.75 8.99
CA ILE A 45 8.82 -14.98 8.35
C ILE A 45 10.21 -15.36 8.87
N GLU A 46 10.37 -15.59 10.18
CA GLU A 46 11.65 -16.00 10.78
C GLU A 46 12.06 -17.43 10.39
N SER A 47 11.10 -18.36 10.36
CA SER A 47 11.32 -19.75 9.98
C SER A 47 11.20 -20.03 8.49
N PHE A 48 10.74 -19.05 7.70
CA PHE A 48 10.33 -19.23 6.30
C PHE A 48 9.26 -20.31 6.13
N GLY A 49 8.34 -20.39 7.10
CA GLY A 49 7.22 -21.33 7.15
C GLY A 49 5.96 -20.83 6.45
N VAL A 50 4.86 -21.57 6.65
CA VAL A 50 3.54 -21.26 6.08
C VAL A 50 2.59 -20.88 7.23
N PRO A 51 2.07 -19.64 7.28
CA PRO A 51 1.06 -19.23 8.25
C PRO A 51 -0.30 -19.86 7.92
N HIS A 52 -1.31 -19.59 8.75
CA HIS A 52 -2.69 -19.99 8.52
C HIS A 52 -3.19 -19.65 7.10
N PRO A 53 -4.21 -20.37 6.58
CA PRO A 53 -4.78 -20.09 5.26
C PRO A 53 -5.16 -18.60 5.11
N PRO A 54 -4.77 -17.93 4.01
CA PRO A 54 -4.43 -18.52 2.70
C PRO A 54 -2.95 -18.88 2.51
N GLY A 55 -2.13 -18.82 3.56
CA GLY A 55 -0.70 -19.15 3.52
C GLY A 55 0.20 -18.00 3.07
N THR A 56 -0.29 -17.06 2.25
CA THR A 56 0.38 -15.76 1.98
C THR A 56 1.88 -15.84 1.59
N PRO A 57 2.31 -16.77 0.71
CA PRO A 57 3.74 -17.02 0.47
C PRO A 57 4.53 -15.78 0.00
N LEU A 58 3.91 -14.88 -0.78
CA LEU A 58 4.57 -13.63 -1.19
C LEU A 58 4.79 -12.69 0.00
N TYR A 59 3.85 -12.61 0.94
CA TYR A 59 4.02 -11.80 2.14
C TYR A 59 5.18 -12.33 2.99
N VAL A 60 5.26 -13.65 3.19
CA VAL A 60 6.37 -14.30 3.91
C VAL A 60 7.72 -14.01 3.22
N MET A 61 7.79 -14.11 1.89
CA MET A 61 9.01 -13.80 1.13
C MET A 61 9.44 -12.34 1.27
N LEU A 62 8.51 -11.40 1.13
CA LEU A 62 8.78 -9.97 1.30
C LEU A 62 9.22 -9.65 2.73
N GLY A 63 8.49 -10.19 3.71
CA GLY A 63 8.83 -10.10 5.13
C GLY A 63 10.21 -10.65 5.44
N ARG A 64 10.59 -11.77 4.83
CA ARG A 64 11.92 -12.38 5.01
C ARG A 64 13.03 -11.47 4.51
N VAL A 65 12.90 -10.92 3.30
CA VAL A 65 13.88 -9.97 2.75
C VAL A 65 13.95 -8.71 3.61
N TRP A 66 12.80 -8.15 3.99
CA TRP A 66 12.71 -6.99 4.88
C TRP A 66 13.40 -7.22 6.22
N ARG A 67 13.15 -8.40 6.82
CA ARG A 67 13.78 -8.82 8.07
C ARG A 67 15.29 -8.92 7.96
N MET A 68 15.83 -9.43 6.84
CA MET A 68 17.28 -9.46 6.61
C MET A 68 17.89 -8.05 6.56
N LEU A 69 17.19 -7.09 5.92
CA LEU A 69 17.65 -5.70 5.85
C LEU A 69 17.64 -5.01 7.22
N LEU A 70 16.64 -5.30 8.06
CA LEU A 70 16.52 -4.74 9.40
C LEU A 70 17.06 -5.68 10.50
N GLY A 71 18.10 -6.46 10.17
CA GLY A 71 18.76 -7.46 11.03
C GLY A 71 18.95 -7.05 12.49
N VAL A 72 19.28 -5.78 12.70
CA VAL A 72 19.60 -5.17 14.00
C VAL A 72 18.39 -4.95 14.91
N LEU A 73 17.18 -4.91 14.36
CA LEU A 73 15.94 -4.74 15.13
C LEU A 73 15.42 -6.10 15.63
N PRO A 74 14.65 -6.13 16.74
CA PRO A 74 13.88 -7.31 17.12
C PRO A 74 12.97 -7.74 15.97
N ALA A 75 12.83 -9.06 15.74
CA ALA A 75 12.08 -9.60 14.61
C ALA A 75 10.65 -9.03 14.52
N ALA A 76 9.93 -9.00 15.64
CA ALA A 76 8.58 -8.41 15.69
C ALA A 76 8.58 -6.95 15.28
N ALA A 77 9.47 -6.11 15.81
CA ALA A 77 9.52 -4.69 15.45
C ALA A 77 9.89 -4.48 13.98
N ALA A 78 10.81 -5.28 13.44
CA ALA A 78 11.18 -5.24 12.03
C ALA A 78 10.00 -5.57 11.13
N VAL A 79 9.27 -6.65 11.42
CA VAL A 79 8.11 -7.07 10.62
C VAL A 79 6.94 -6.10 10.79
N ASN A 80 6.63 -5.64 12.01
CA ASN A 80 5.61 -4.62 12.23
C ASN A 80 5.89 -3.35 11.41
N ALA A 81 7.17 -2.95 11.28
CA ALA A 81 7.55 -1.80 10.47
C ALA A 81 7.29 -2.00 8.96
N LEU A 82 7.24 -3.24 8.47
CA LEU A 82 6.81 -3.50 7.09
C LEU A 82 5.36 -3.08 6.90
N SER A 83 4.48 -3.43 7.84
CA SER A 83 3.07 -3.04 7.80
C SER A 83 2.90 -1.52 7.85
N ALA A 84 3.67 -0.83 8.70
CA ALA A 84 3.68 0.63 8.76
C ALA A 84 4.04 1.25 7.39
N VAL A 85 5.08 0.73 6.73
CA VAL A 85 5.52 1.21 5.41
C VAL A 85 4.49 0.93 4.33
N CYS A 86 3.93 -0.29 4.29
CA CYS A 86 2.92 -0.68 3.31
C CYS A 86 1.66 0.17 3.45
N THR A 87 1.15 0.34 4.67
CA THR A 87 -0.07 1.13 4.92
C THR A 87 0.15 2.61 4.64
N ALA A 88 1.28 3.20 5.07
CA ALA A 88 1.60 4.59 4.74
C ALA A 88 1.72 4.80 3.21
N ALA A 89 2.34 3.86 2.50
CA ALA A 89 2.43 3.90 1.04
C ALA A 89 1.06 3.79 0.36
N ALA A 90 0.16 2.94 0.88
CA ALA A 90 -1.19 2.79 0.34
C ALA A 90 -1.99 4.10 0.45
N CYS A 91 -1.97 4.73 1.64
CA CYS A 91 -2.60 6.03 1.87
C CYS A 91 -1.97 7.12 1.00
N ALA A 92 -0.65 7.10 0.78
CA ALA A 92 0.03 8.05 -0.09
C ALA A 92 -0.37 7.92 -1.56
N VAL A 93 -0.50 6.68 -2.06
CA VAL A 93 -1.00 6.41 -3.42
C VAL A 93 -2.42 6.97 -3.55
N ALA A 94 -3.31 6.65 -2.62
CA ALA A 94 -4.68 7.17 -2.62
C ALA A 94 -4.73 8.71 -2.58
N ALA A 95 -3.92 9.35 -1.72
CA ALA A 95 -3.81 10.80 -1.62
C ALA A 95 -3.40 11.46 -2.94
N SER A 96 -2.44 10.87 -3.67
CA SER A 96 -2.01 11.36 -4.99
C SER A 96 -3.11 11.22 -6.04
N GLU A 97 -3.82 10.09 -6.08
CA GLU A 97 -4.95 9.88 -6.99
C GLU A 97 -6.09 10.89 -6.72
N ILE A 98 -6.41 11.14 -5.44
CA ILE A 98 -7.42 12.13 -5.03
C ILE A 98 -6.96 13.55 -5.36
N ALA A 99 -5.70 13.90 -5.08
CA ALA A 99 -5.15 15.21 -5.41
C ALA A 99 -5.16 15.49 -6.92
N ARG A 100 -4.87 14.47 -7.76
CA ARG A 100 -4.98 14.59 -9.22
C ARG A 100 -6.39 14.93 -9.66
N ARG A 101 -7.36 14.14 -9.20
CA ARG A 101 -8.76 14.20 -9.65
C ARG A 101 -9.46 15.47 -9.18
N THR A 102 -9.20 15.88 -7.94
CA THR A 102 -9.77 17.10 -7.36
C THR A 102 -8.98 18.36 -7.74
N ARG A 103 -7.78 18.19 -8.34
CA ARG A 103 -6.80 19.27 -8.57
C ARG A 103 -6.49 20.07 -7.31
N SER A 104 -6.53 19.41 -6.15
CA SER A 104 -6.28 20.01 -4.84
C SER A 104 -5.39 19.11 -3.97
N ILE A 105 -4.16 19.58 -3.71
CA ILE A 105 -3.22 18.91 -2.80
C ILE A 105 -3.82 18.82 -1.39
N ALA A 106 -4.49 19.88 -0.93
CA ALA A 106 -5.10 19.91 0.40
C ALA A 106 -6.17 18.83 0.57
N ILE A 107 -7.02 18.60 -0.44
CA ILE A 107 -8.03 17.53 -0.40
C ILE A 107 -7.37 16.16 -0.42
N GLY A 108 -6.32 15.96 -1.23
CA GLY A 108 -5.56 14.71 -1.24
C GLY A 108 -4.89 14.40 0.10
N ILE A 109 -4.26 15.39 0.72
CA ILE A 109 -3.65 15.26 2.06
C ILE A 109 -4.73 14.95 3.10
N ALA A 110 -5.81 15.74 3.14
CA ALA A 110 -6.89 15.55 4.10
C ALA A 110 -7.50 14.14 3.99
N ALA A 111 -7.76 13.67 2.76
CA ALA A 111 -8.29 12.34 2.52
C ALA A 111 -7.30 11.23 2.92
N GLY A 112 -6.02 11.36 2.57
CA GLY A 112 -4.98 10.39 2.92
C GLY A 112 -4.75 10.27 4.42
N ILE A 113 -4.68 11.40 5.13
CA ILE A 113 -4.55 11.44 6.59
C ILE A 113 -5.82 10.89 7.26
N ALA A 114 -7.01 11.31 6.81
CA ALA A 114 -8.26 10.82 7.37
C ALA A 114 -8.37 9.30 7.23
N ALA A 115 -8.03 8.75 6.06
CA ALA A 115 -8.04 7.31 5.83
C ALA A 115 -6.99 6.56 6.67
N GLY A 116 -5.75 7.08 6.76
CA GLY A 116 -4.69 6.47 7.55
C GLY A 116 -4.96 6.47 9.06
N CYS A 117 -5.58 7.53 9.56
CA CYS A 117 -5.93 7.66 10.98
C CYS A 117 -7.24 6.94 11.36
N MET A 118 -7.91 6.24 10.43
CA MET A 118 -9.03 5.36 10.79
C MET A 118 -8.52 4.24 11.70
N SER A 119 -9.28 3.92 12.74
CA SER A 119 -8.87 2.94 13.77
C SER A 119 -8.43 1.60 13.17
N SER A 120 -9.18 1.06 12.20
CA SER A 120 -8.83 -0.22 11.56
C SER A 120 -7.56 -0.15 10.72
N VAL A 121 -7.32 0.96 10.02
CA VAL A 121 -6.12 1.15 9.19
C VAL A 121 -4.88 1.37 10.06
N TRP A 122 -5.04 2.12 11.15
CA TRP A 122 -3.95 2.39 12.07
C TRP A 122 -3.54 1.12 12.83
N LEU A 123 -4.50 0.33 13.34
CA LEU A 123 -4.20 -0.94 14.00
C LEU A 123 -3.38 -1.87 13.09
N ASP A 124 -3.86 -2.10 11.86
CA ASP A 124 -3.17 -2.86 10.81
C ASP A 124 -1.77 -2.31 10.47
N ALA A 125 -1.56 -1.00 10.58
CA ALA A 125 -0.26 -0.38 10.33
C ALA A 125 0.76 -0.56 11.47
N THR A 126 0.31 -0.91 12.68
CA THR A 126 1.17 -0.93 13.88
C THR A 126 1.62 -2.32 14.32
N GLU A 127 1.13 -3.36 13.67
CA GLU A 127 1.46 -4.75 13.95
C GLU A 127 1.66 -5.56 12.66
N ALA A 128 2.25 -6.75 12.77
CA ALA A 128 2.60 -7.61 11.64
C ALA A 128 1.36 -8.20 10.97
N GLU A 129 0.72 -7.41 10.14
CA GLU A 129 -0.49 -7.80 9.41
C GLU A 129 -0.31 -7.85 7.91
N VAL A 130 -0.87 -8.90 7.30
CA VAL A 130 -0.82 -9.10 5.85
C VAL A 130 -1.73 -8.10 5.12
N TYR A 131 -2.78 -7.61 5.79
CA TYR A 131 -3.73 -6.68 5.19
C TYR A 131 -3.08 -5.34 4.81
N SER A 132 -2.05 -4.90 5.51
CA SER A 132 -1.25 -3.72 5.16
C SER A 132 -0.69 -3.79 3.72
N SER A 133 -0.09 -4.93 3.36
CA SER A 133 0.48 -5.19 2.03
C SER A 133 -0.60 -5.40 0.98
N ALA A 134 -1.72 -6.03 1.36
CA ALA A 134 -2.89 -6.18 0.50
C ALA A 134 -3.54 -4.82 0.18
N LEU A 135 -3.63 -3.92 1.16
CA LEU A 135 -4.15 -2.56 1.01
C LEU A 135 -3.28 -1.76 0.04
N LEU A 136 -1.96 -1.87 0.14
CA LEU A 136 -1.04 -1.27 -0.83
C LEU A 136 -1.27 -1.84 -2.24
N LEU A 137 -1.39 -3.16 -2.38
CA LEU A 137 -1.66 -3.79 -3.67
C LEU A 137 -2.99 -3.32 -4.27
N SER A 138 -4.05 -3.21 -3.46
CA SER A 138 -5.34 -2.63 -3.87
C SER A 138 -5.21 -1.19 -4.33
N ALA A 139 -4.51 -0.35 -3.58
CA ALA A 139 -4.28 1.06 -3.94
C ALA A 139 -3.51 1.18 -5.26
N LEU A 140 -2.49 0.34 -5.46
CA LEU A 140 -1.72 0.30 -6.71
C LEU A 140 -2.58 -0.17 -7.90
N MET A 141 -3.41 -1.21 -7.72
CA MET A 141 -4.33 -1.66 -8.77
C MET A 141 -5.27 -0.54 -9.19
N LEU A 142 -5.89 0.16 -8.25
CA LEU A 142 -6.76 1.30 -8.56
C LEU A 142 -5.97 2.41 -9.28
N ALA A 143 -4.82 2.81 -8.76
CA ALA A 143 -4.01 3.87 -9.36
C ALA A 143 -3.57 3.52 -10.80
N VAL A 144 -3.15 2.28 -11.04
CA VAL A 144 -2.76 1.81 -12.38
C VAL A 144 -3.98 1.71 -13.30
N GLY A 145 -5.11 1.18 -12.82
CA GLY A 145 -6.33 1.09 -13.60
C GLY A 145 -6.82 2.45 -14.07
N LEU A 146 -6.93 3.41 -13.16
CA LEU A 146 -7.38 4.78 -13.48
C LEU A 146 -6.48 5.45 -14.52
N ARG A 147 -5.15 5.30 -14.40
CA ARG A 147 -4.20 5.86 -15.35
C ARG A 147 -4.17 5.11 -16.69
N ALA A 148 -4.48 3.82 -16.70
CA ALA A 148 -4.62 3.05 -17.94
C ALA A 148 -5.81 3.54 -18.78
N GLY A 149 -6.95 3.85 -18.14
CA GLY A 149 -8.10 4.45 -18.80
C GLY A 149 -7.82 5.87 -19.31
N GLU A 150 -7.10 6.69 -18.52
CA GLU A 150 -6.63 8.02 -18.96
C GLU A 150 -5.78 7.92 -20.23
N ALA A 151 -4.82 6.99 -20.28
CA ALA A 151 -3.96 6.76 -21.44
C ALA A 151 -4.72 6.17 -22.65
N ALA A 152 -5.77 5.37 -22.42
CA ALA A 152 -6.56 4.77 -23.49
C ALA A 152 -7.37 5.81 -24.30
N GLY A 153 -7.65 6.97 -23.71
CA GLY A 153 -8.28 8.10 -24.40
C GLY A 153 -7.40 8.77 -25.47
N ASP A 154 -6.10 8.46 -25.50
CA ASP A 154 -5.15 8.93 -26.52
C ASP A 154 -4.68 7.75 -27.38
N ALA A 155 -5.21 7.66 -28.61
CA ALA A 155 -4.99 6.53 -29.52
C ALA A 155 -3.52 6.28 -29.91
N GLY A 156 -2.62 7.24 -29.64
CA GLY A 156 -1.17 7.10 -29.85
C GLY A 156 -0.40 6.61 -28.63
N ASP A 157 -1.01 6.56 -27.44
CA ASP A 157 -0.29 6.32 -26.21
C ASP A 157 -0.03 4.82 -25.97
N ARG A 158 1.23 4.42 -26.16
CA ARG A 158 1.71 3.06 -25.84
C ARG A 158 1.74 2.78 -24.34
N ALA A 159 1.43 3.74 -23.47
CA ALA A 159 1.30 3.53 -22.03
C ALA A 159 0.07 2.67 -21.71
N ALA A 160 -1.09 2.88 -22.34
CA ALA A 160 -2.32 2.15 -22.05
C ALA A 160 -2.14 0.61 -22.02
N PRO A 161 -1.59 -0.05 -23.07
CA PRO A 161 -1.39 -1.50 -23.04
C PRO A 161 -0.38 -1.95 -21.97
N ARG A 162 0.67 -1.16 -21.71
CA ARG A 162 1.66 -1.47 -20.66
C ARG A 162 1.04 -1.40 -19.27
N MET A 163 0.16 -0.43 -19.05
CA MET A 163 -0.51 -0.24 -17.77
C MET A 163 -1.56 -1.32 -17.53
N ARG A 164 -2.27 -1.76 -18.58
CA ARG A 164 -3.16 -2.93 -18.51
C ARG A 164 -2.39 -4.22 -18.21
N ALA A 165 -1.21 -4.41 -18.80
CA ALA A 165 -0.34 -5.53 -18.48
C ALA A 165 0.16 -5.48 -17.02
N LEU A 166 0.55 -4.30 -16.54
CA LEU A 166 0.91 -4.10 -15.13
C LEU A 166 -0.28 -4.38 -14.21
N LEU A 167 -1.49 -3.92 -14.55
CA LEU A 167 -2.68 -4.20 -13.77
C LEU A 167 -2.98 -5.70 -13.68
N ALA A 168 -2.86 -6.43 -14.80
CA ALA A 168 -3.02 -7.89 -14.81
C ALA A 168 -1.98 -8.58 -13.92
N TYR A 169 -0.73 -8.10 -13.93
CA TYR A 169 0.32 -8.59 -13.05
C TYR A 169 0.02 -8.32 -11.56
N LEU A 170 -0.39 -7.09 -11.20
CA LEU A 170 -0.76 -6.74 -9.83
C LEU A 170 -1.97 -7.55 -9.35
N PHE A 171 -2.97 -7.77 -10.21
CA PHE A 171 -4.12 -8.62 -9.91
C PHE A 171 -3.69 -10.06 -9.62
N ALA A 172 -2.78 -10.62 -10.43
CA ALA A 172 -2.26 -11.96 -10.22
C ALA A 172 -1.45 -12.09 -8.91
N LEU A 173 -0.73 -11.03 -8.50
CA LEU A 173 0.02 -11.01 -7.23
C LEU A 173 -0.88 -11.09 -5.99
N ALA A 174 -2.18 -10.80 -6.10
CA ALA A 174 -3.09 -10.93 -4.96
C ALA A 174 -3.23 -12.39 -4.48
N ALA A 175 -3.13 -13.37 -5.38
CA ALA A 175 -3.25 -14.79 -5.03
C ALA A 175 -2.13 -15.26 -4.08
N PRO A 176 -0.83 -15.03 -4.38
CA PRO A 176 0.24 -15.39 -3.44
C PRO A 176 0.41 -14.38 -2.30
N LEU A 177 -0.18 -13.18 -2.37
CA LEU A 177 -0.14 -12.20 -1.28
C LEU A 177 -1.27 -12.42 -0.27
N HIS A 178 -2.47 -11.96 -0.62
CA HIS A 178 -3.69 -12.15 0.16
C HIS A 178 -4.92 -11.82 -0.72
N PRO A 179 -5.98 -12.67 -0.75
CA PRO A 179 -7.15 -12.46 -1.60
C PRO A 179 -7.94 -11.18 -1.32
N SER A 180 -7.84 -10.60 -0.13
CA SER A 180 -8.51 -9.33 0.19
C SER A 180 -8.08 -8.19 -0.76
N ALA A 181 -6.88 -8.25 -1.34
CA ALA A 181 -6.45 -7.27 -2.30
C ALA A 181 -7.37 -7.20 -3.54
N LEU A 182 -8.01 -8.33 -3.89
CA LEU A 182 -8.91 -8.46 -5.05
C LEU A 182 -10.20 -7.66 -4.93
N VAL A 183 -10.55 -7.13 -3.75
CA VAL A 183 -11.70 -6.24 -3.57
C VAL A 183 -11.61 -5.02 -4.51
N ALA A 184 -10.40 -4.52 -4.76
CA ALA A 184 -10.16 -3.43 -5.70
C ALA A 184 -10.19 -3.86 -7.18
N GLY A 185 -10.13 -5.15 -7.48
CA GLY A 185 -9.98 -5.71 -8.82
C GLY A 185 -11.07 -5.25 -9.81
N PRO A 186 -12.36 -5.45 -9.53
CA PRO A 186 -13.43 -5.05 -10.45
C PRO A 186 -13.40 -3.56 -10.79
N ALA A 187 -13.20 -2.70 -9.79
CA ALA A 187 -13.12 -1.25 -9.99
C ALA A 187 -11.88 -0.83 -10.79
N ALA A 188 -10.73 -1.46 -10.51
CA ALA A 188 -9.48 -1.19 -11.23
C ALA A 188 -9.56 -1.63 -12.70
N LEU A 189 -10.17 -2.80 -12.97
CA LEU A 189 -10.36 -3.31 -14.33
C LEU A 189 -11.34 -2.44 -15.11
N PHE A 190 -12.46 -2.06 -14.51
CA PHE A 190 -13.42 -1.15 -15.12
C PHE A 190 -12.78 0.20 -15.47
N ALA A 191 -11.97 0.74 -14.57
CA ALA A 191 -11.27 2.01 -14.78
C ALA A 191 -10.19 1.96 -15.87
N ALA A 192 -9.72 0.76 -16.26
CA ALA A 192 -8.63 0.58 -17.21
C ALA A 192 -9.09 0.52 -18.68
N VAL A 193 -10.40 0.43 -18.92
CA VAL A 193 -11.02 0.37 -20.25
C VAL A 193 -11.23 1.77 -20.77
#